data_AF-A0A1G3BF12-F1
#
_entry.id   AF-A0A1G3BF12-F1
#
_cell.length_a   1.000
_cell.length_b   1.000
_cell.length_c   1.000
_cell.angle_alpha   90.00
_cell.angle_beta   90.00
_cell.angle_gamma   90.00
#
_symmetry.space_group_name_H-M   'P 1'
#
loop_
_entity.id
_entity.type
_entity.pdbx_description
1 polymer ?
#
loop_
_entity_poly.entity_id
_entity_poly.type
_entity_poly.pdbx_seq_one_letter_code
_entity_poly.pdbx_strand_id
1 'polypeptide(L)'
;MEFFPGGNLSGEYLSGAKSLEEVLTGLKKAYPDLDGRLAEGAESPSDAEHLFYCFLLRKWSDMVRKDPLSIAIVLGFLGLKLKEFLNLRIIVRSKAHGVPVDIIKKELVA
;
A
#
# COMPACT_ATOMS: atom_id res chain seq x y z
N MET A 1 19.98 13.46 -4.49
CA MET A 1 18.89 13.03 -3.60
C MET A 1 19.46 11.95 -2.71
N GLU A 2 19.56 12.19 -1.41
CA GLU A 2 19.95 11.14 -0.46
C GLU A 2 18.73 10.25 -0.21
N PHE A 3 18.88 8.95 -0.42
CA PHE A 3 17.82 7.97 -0.15
C PHE A 3 17.86 7.55 1.31
N PHE A 4 16.69 7.35 1.92
CA PHE A 4 16.61 6.80 3.27
C PHE A 4 17.02 5.31 3.26
N PRO A 5 18.05 4.91 4.01
CA PRO A 5 18.50 3.52 4.06
C PRO A 5 17.56 2.65 4.90
N GLY A 6 17.62 1.32 4.69
CA GLY A 6 16.93 0.33 5.54
C GLY A 6 15.86 -0.53 4.84
N GLY A 7 15.67 -0.37 3.53
CA GLY A 7 14.77 -1.21 2.72
C GLY A 7 15.48 -1.97 1.60
N ASN A 8 14.73 -2.76 0.84
CA ASN A 8 15.24 -3.49 -0.33
C ASN A 8 15.36 -2.60 -1.59
N LEU A 9 14.85 -1.38 -1.53
CA LEU A 9 15.05 -0.37 -2.57
C LEU A 9 16.42 0.27 -2.39
N SER A 10 17.37 -0.12 -3.23
CA SER A 10 18.60 0.65 -3.39
C SER A 10 18.35 1.91 -4.21
N GLY A 11 19.17 2.94 -3.98
CA GLY A 11 19.12 4.19 -4.75
C GLY A 11 19.23 3.96 -6.26
N GLU A 12 19.90 2.89 -6.70
CA GLU A 12 20.09 2.54 -8.12
C GLU A 12 18.78 2.26 -8.86
N TYR A 13 17.73 1.78 -8.18
CA TYR A 13 16.45 1.47 -8.82
C TYR A 13 15.55 2.71 -8.98
N LEU A 14 15.81 3.79 -8.25
CA LEU A 14 14.96 4.99 -8.21
C LEU A 14 15.71 6.25 -8.67
N SER A 15 17.04 6.25 -8.67
CA SER A 15 17.88 7.38 -9.09
C SER A 15 17.80 7.54 -10.60
N GLY A 16 16.80 8.26 -11.07
CA GLY A 16 16.58 8.50 -12.50
C GLY A 16 15.15 8.27 -12.98
N ALA A 17 14.27 7.73 -12.12
CA ALA A 17 12.88 7.54 -12.46
C ALA A 17 12.18 8.90 -12.63
N LYS A 18 11.64 9.16 -13.82
CA LYS A 18 10.90 10.38 -14.19
C LYS A 18 9.42 10.11 -14.41
N SER A 19 9.02 8.85 -14.50
CA SER A 19 7.63 8.43 -14.71
C SER A 19 7.17 7.43 -13.65
N LEU A 20 5.85 7.35 -13.46
CA LEU A 20 5.23 6.38 -12.54
C LEU A 20 5.56 4.93 -12.93
N GLU A 21 5.63 4.65 -14.24
CA GLU A 21 5.97 3.32 -14.77
C GLU A 21 7.40 2.89 -14.41
N GLU A 22 8.37 3.81 -14.47
CA GLU A 22 9.76 3.55 -14.11
C GLU A 22 9.87 3.24 -12.61
N VAL A 23 9.14 3.98 -11.77
CA VAL A 23 9.05 3.73 -10.32
C VAL A 23 8.45 2.36 -10.03
N LEU A 24 7.32 2.01 -10.66
CA LEU A 24 6.68 0.71 -10.50
C LEU A 24 7.58 -0.44 -10.97
N THR A 25 8.36 -0.23 -12.03
CA THR A 25 9.30 -1.23 -12.54
C THR A 25 10.47 -1.47 -11.58
N GLY A 26 11.02 -0.40 -10.99
CA GLY A 26 12.03 -0.52 -9.93
C GLY A 26 11.48 -1.25 -8.69
N LEU A 27 10.24 -0.96 -8.31
CA LEU A 27 9.57 -1.59 -7.17
C LEU A 27 9.32 -3.08 -7.37
N LYS A 28 8.89 -3.51 -8.56
CA LYS A 28 8.76 -4.94 -8.89
C LYS A 28 10.08 -5.71 -8.75
N LYS A 29 11.20 -5.09 -9.14
CA LYS A 29 12.53 -5.71 -9.01
C LYS A 29 12.92 -5.86 -7.54
N ALA A 30 12.67 -4.84 -6.72
CA ALA A 30 13.01 -4.86 -5.30
C ALA A 30 12.07 -5.74 -4.45
N TYR A 31 10.81 -5.90 -4.87
CA TYR A 31 9.79 -6.68 -4.18
C TYR A 31 9.09 -7.62 -5.18
N PRO A 32 9.60 -8.84 -5.40
CA PRO A 32 9.01 -9.80 -6.33
C PRO A 32 7.59 -10.23 -5.95
N ASP A 33 7.30 -10.22 -4.64
CA ASP A 33 5.98 -10.54 -4.09
C ASP A 33 4.99 -9.38 -4.17
N LEU A 34 5.41 -8.22 -4.70
CA LEU A 34 4.53 -7.08 -4.89
C LEU A 34 3.36 -7.53 -5.74
N ASP A 35 2.14 -7.34 -5.24
CA ASP A 35 0.92 -7.94 -5.78
C ASP A 35 0.85 -7.75 -7.31
N GLY A 36 0.48 -8.80 -8.05
CA GLY A 36 0.32 -8.71 -9.51
C GLY A 36 -0.61 -7.58 -9.94
N ARG A 37 -1.50 -7.12 -9.04
CA ARG A 37 -2.33 -5.94 -9.23
C ARG A 37 -1.56 -4.61 -9.26
N LEU A 38 -0.44 -4.48 -8.54
CA LEU A 38 0.53 -3.38 -8.74
C LEU A 38 1.22 -3.50 -10.09
N ALA A 39 1.27 -4.71 -10.65
CA ALA A 39 1.89 -4.95 -11.93
C ALA A 39 1.03 -4.62 -13.15
N GLU A 40 -0.30 -4.60 -13.00
CA GLU A 40 -1.27 -4.27 -14.04
C GLU A 40 -1.43 -2.76 -14.31
N GLY A 41 -0.61 -1.92 -13.69
CA GLY A 41 -0.47 -0.50 -14.04
C GLY A 41 -1.46 0.37 -13.28
N ALA A 42 -0.99 0.95 -12.18
CA ALA A 42 -1.69 2.09 -11.59
C ALA A 42 -1.71 3.24 -12.61
N GLU A 43 -2.89 3.69 -13.00
CA GLU A 43 -3.07 4.79 -13.96
C GLU A 43 -2.77 6.15 -13.30
N SER A 44 -2.95 6.24 -11.98
CA SER A 44 -2.68 7.44 -11.19
C SER A 44 -1.80 7.16 -9.96
N PRO A 45 -1.13 8.20 -9.42
CA PRO A 45 -0.44 8.09 -8.14
C PRO A 45 -1.35 7.63 -6.99
N SER A 46 -2.63 8.02 -7.01
CA SER A 46 -3.62 7.61 -6.00
C SER A 46 -3.86 6.09 -6.05
N ASP A 47 -3.98 5.53 -7.26
CA ASP A 47 -4.14 4.09 -7.44
C ASP A 47 -2.89 3.34 -6.97
N ALA A 48 -1.70 3.89 -7.28
CA ALA A 48 -0.44 3.31 -6.83
C ALA A 48 -0.36 3.28 -5.30
N GLU A 49 -0.67 4.39 -4.63
CA GLU A 49 -0.74 4.47 -3.17
C GLU A 49 -1.73 3.46 -2.59
N HIS A 50 -2.94 3.40 -3.15
CA HIS A 50 -3.98 2.47 -2.71
C HIS A 50 -3.50 1.01 -2.78
N LEU A 51 -2.84 0.64 -3.88
CA LEU A 51 -2.31 -0.71 -4.04
C LEU A 51 -1.13 -0.99 -3.10
N PHE A 52 -0.25 -0.01 -2.84
CA PHE A 52 0.81 -0.16 -1.82
C PHE A 52 0.23 -0.41 -0.43
N TYR A 53 -0.83 0.30 -0.05
CA TYR A 53 -1.51 0.06 1.22
C TYR A 53 -2.07 -1.36 1.29
N CYS A 54 -2.73 -1.84 0.24
CA CYS A 54 -3.22 -3.22 0.17
C CYS A 54 -2.09 -4.24 0.33
N PHE A 55 -0.96 -4.03 -0.35
CA PHE A 55 0.22 -4.89 -0.25
C PHE A 55 0.80 -4.94 1.18
N LEU A 56 0.97 -3.78 1.82
CA LEU A 56 1.49 -3.69 3.18
C LEU A 56 0.57 -4.38 4.19
N LEU A 57 -0.74 -4.17 4.06
CA LEU A 57 -1.73 -4.81 4.94
C LEU A 57 -1.71 -6.34 4.82
N ARG A 58 -1.52 -6.85 3.61
CA ARG A 58 -1.37 -8.28 3.37
C ARG A 58 -0.10 -8.82 4.05
N LYS A 59 1.04 -8.15 3.87
CA LYS A 59 2.30 -8.53 4.51
C LYS A 59 2.19 -8.50 6.04
N TRP A 60 1.56 -7.48 6.62
CA TRP A 60 1.32 -7.42 8.06
C TRP A 60 0.39 -8.54 8.54
N SER A 61 -0.69 -8.83 7.81
CA SER A 61 -1.60 -9.94 8.14
C SER A 61 -0.90 -11.30 8.10
N ASP A 62 -0.05 -11.51 7.11
CA ASP A 62 0.75 -12.75 6.98
C ASP A 62 1.78 -12.87 8.11
N MET A 63 2.41 -11.76 8.51
CA MET A 63 3.35 -11.75 9.64
C MET A 63 2.69 -12.16 10.95
N VAL A 64 1.50 -11.61 11.26
CA VAL A 64 0.73 -11.96 12.46
C VAL A 64 0.41 -13.45 12.52
N ARG A 65 0.07 -14.05 11.37
CA ARG A 65 -0.30 -15.47 11.28
C ARG A 65 0.89 -16.41 11.44
N LYS A 66 2.08 -16.00 10.98
CA LYS A 66 3.28 -16.84 10.99
C LYS A 66 3.95 -16.90 12.36
N ASP A 67 3.96 -15.79 13.09
CA ASP A 67 4.65 -15.71 14.39
C ASP A 67 3.80 -14.96 15.44
N PRO A 68 2.86 -15.66 16.09
CA PRO A 68 1.95 -15.08 17.07
C PRO A 68 2.60 -14.75 18.42
N LEU A 69 3.84 -15.12 18.68
CA LEU A 69 4.52 -14.78 19.95
C LEU A 69 5.53 -13.64 19.79
N SER A 70 5.64 -13.08 18.59
CA SER A 70 6.53 -11.96 18.28
C SER A 70 5.84 -10.60 18.37
N ILE A 71 6.66 -9.54 18.21
CA ILE A 71 6.19 -8.16 18.03
C ILE A 71 5.27 -7.99 16.81
N ALA A 72 5.25 -8.96 15.89
CA ALA A 72 4.42 -8.92 14.69
C ALA A 72 2.92 -8.79 15.01
N ILE A 73 2.44 -9.35 16.13
CA ILE A 73 1.05 -9.17 16.56
C ILE A 73 0.72 -7.70 16.77
N VAL A 74 1.56 -6.98 17.52
CA VAL A 74 1.32 -5.57 17.84
C VAL A 74 1.38 -4.73 16.56
N LEU A 75 2.38 -4.98 15.71
CA LEU A 75 2.54 -4.28 14.43
C LEU A 75 1.36 -4.53 13.49
N GLY A 76 0.93 -5.78 13.34
CA GLY A 76 -0.20 -6.12 12.51
C GLY A 76 -1.52 -5.60 13.06
N PHE A 77 -1.72 -5.62 14.37
CA PHE A 77 -2.87 -4.98 15.01
C PHE A 77 -2.93 -3.48 14.70
N LEU A 78 -1.81 -2.76 14.86
CA LEU A 78 -1.73 -1.33 14.54
C LEU A 78 -2.02 -1.08 13.05
N GLY A 79 -1.47 -1.90 12.15
CA GLY A 79 -1.72 -1.81 10.73
C GLY A 79 -3.20 -2.00 10.37
N LEU A 80 -3.83 -3.03 10.95
CA LEU A 80 -5.27 -3.30 10.76
C LEU A 80 -6.14 -2.18 11.36
N LYS A 81 -5.73 -1.57 12.47
CA LYS A 81 -6.42 -0.42 13.07
C LYS A 81 -6.28 0.85 12.23
N LEU A 82 -5.13 1.08 11.63
CA LEU A 82 -4.94 2.18 10.70
C LEU A 82 -5.87 2.04 9.49
N LYS A 83 -5.96 0.84 8.91
CA LYS A 83 -6.90 0.53 7.82
C LYS A 83 -8.34 0.84 8.20
N GLU A 84 -8.79 0.37 9.37
CA GLU A 84 -10.14 0.63 9.88
C GLU A 84 -10.43 2.12 9.97
N PHE A 85 -9.51 2.89 10.55
CA PHE A 85 -9.62 4.34 10.66
C PHE A 85 -9.70 5.03 9.29
N LEU A 86 -8.84 4.65 8.34
CA LEU A 86 -8.83 5.23 7.00
C LEU A 86 -10.14 4.94 6.25
N ASN A 87 -10.63 3.71 6.31
CA ASN A 87 -11.89 3.33 5.68
C ASN A 87 -13.08 4.10 6.28
N LEU A 88 -13.14 4.23 7.60
CA LEU A 88 -14.18 5.04 8.26
C LEU A 88 -14.11 6.51 7.83
N ARG A 89 -12.91 7.07 7.75
CA ARG A 89 -12.69 8.44 7.29
C ARG A 89 -13.20 8.65 5.86
N ILE A 90 -12.90 7.71 4.96
CA ILE A 90 -13.39 7.76 3.56
C ILE A 90 -14.92 7.71 3.56
N ILE A 91 -15.53 6.76 4.28
CA ILE A 91 -16.99 6.62 4.36
C ILE A 91 -17.66 7.91 4.86
N VAL A 92 -17.17 8.47 5.96
CA VAL A 92 -17.76 9.68 6.56
C VAL A 92 -17.66 10.87 5.60
N ARG A 93 -16.49 11.10 4.99
CA ARG A 93 -16.30 12.21 4.04
C ARG A 93 -17.14 12.04 2.79
N SER A 94 -17.11 10.85 2.20
CA SER A 94 -17.86 10.55 0.99
C SER A 94 -19.37 10.66 1.20
N LYS A 95 -19.87 10.23 2.37
CA LYS A 95 -21.28 10.43 2.76
C LYS A 95 -21.63 11.90 2.93
N ALA A 96 -20.74 12.71 3.52
CA ALA A 96 -20.96 14.15 3.67
C ALA A 96 -21.02 14.90 2.33
N HIS A 97 -20.28 14.42 1.32
CA HIS A 97 -20.25 14.99 -0.02
C HIS A 97 -21.22 14.33 -1.03
N GLY A 98 -22.06 13.39 -0.58
CA GLY A 98 -23.03 12.73 -1.46
C GLY A 98 -22.42 11.86 -2.56
N VAL A 99 -21.21 11.33 -2.33
CA VAL A 99 -20.51 10.49 -3.32
C VAL A 99 -21.25 9.15 -3.50
N PRO A 100 -21.43 8.66 -4.73
CA PRO A 100 -22.04 7.36 -5.00
C PRO A 100 -21.32 6.19 -4.30
N VAL A 101 -22.10 5.24 -3.77
CA VAL A 101 -21.60 4.11 -2.99
C VAL A 101 -20.60 3.24 -3.79
N ASP A 102 -20.77 3.13 -5.10
CA ASP A 102 -19.89 2.32 -5.95
C ASP A 102 -18.47 2.87 -6.03
N ILE A 103 -18.32 4.20 -5.98
CA ILE A 103 -17.01 4.87 -5.93
C ILE A 103 -16.41 4.70 -4.54
N ILE A 104 -17.21 4.83 -3.49
CA ILE A 104 -16.75 4.62 -2.11
C ILE A 104 -16.16 3.23 -1.96
N LYS A 105 -16.84 2.19 -2.47
CA LYS A 105 -16.40 0.80 -2.39
C LYS A 105 -15.07 0.54 -3.09
N LYS A 106 -14.77 1.24 -4.19
CA LYS A 106 -13.48 1.11 -4.89
C LYS A 106 -12.32 1.66 -4.07
N GLU A 107 -12.59 2.70 -3.28
CA GLU A 107 -11.57 3.41 -2.52
C GLU A 107 -11.30 2.84 -1.13
N LEU A 108 -12.17 1.95 -0.64
CA LEU A 108 -11.95 1.24 0.60
C LEU A 108 -10.71 0.35 0.47
N VAL A 109 -9.78 0.50 1.40
CA VAL A 109 -8.59 -0.33 1.47
C VAL A 109 -9.01 -1.72 1.90
N ALA A 110 -8.74 -2.73 1.07
CA ALA A 110 -9.22 -4.10 1.21
C ALA A 110 -8.36 -4.97 2.14
#